data_AF-A0A2G2FBE2-F1
#
_entry.id   AF-A0A2G2FBE2-F1
#
_cell.length_a   1.000
_cell.length_b   1.000
_cell.length_c   1.000
_cell.angle_alpha   90.00
_cell.angle_beta   90.00
_cell.angle_gamma   90.00
#
_symmetry.space_group_name_H-M   'P 1'
#
loop_
_entity.id
_entity.type
_entity.pdbx_description
1 polymer ?
#
loop_
_entity_poly.entity_id
_entity_poly.type
_entity_poly.pdbx_seq_one_letter_code
_entity_poly.pdbx_strand_id
1 'polypeptide(L)'
;MNALSSEVHWSVREEGSSIQGSFMSVEDGDYSDLTLNTFTDIAPMGFIRFGISEKEVMDFSADISLTVNFEVKEYNNLGVIVNTYLDDLTIEYYTTGGAPKSVNMDELRLANLHKFELTVQSITATEIVSGNSAPIPTQVYLEAGFNAERYYYLD
;
A
#
# COMPACT_ATOMS: atom_id res chain seq x y z
N MET A 1 25.54 3.56 -26.08
CA MET A 1 24.10 3.72 -25.79
C MET A 1 23.98 4.70 -24.66
N ASN A 2 23.30 5.82 -24.87
CA ASN A 2 22.91 6.71 -23.79
C ASN A 2 21.62 6.13 -23.20
N ALA A 3 21.56 5.93 -21.89
CA ALA A 3 20.34 5.54 -21.19
C ALA A 3 19.84 6.75 -20.41
N LEU A 4 18.53 7.03 -20.49
CA LEU A 4 17.88 7.96 -19.56
C LEU A 4 17.37 7.14 -18.39
N SER A 5 17.70 7.58 -17.18
CA SER A 5 17.14 7.01 -15.95
C SER A 5 15.98 7.89 -15.48
N SER A 6 14.92 7.26 -15.01
CA SER A 6 13.82 7.89 -14.29
C SER A 6 13.46 7.06 -13.08
N GLU A 7 13.24 7.70 -11.95
CA GLU A 7 12.44 7.09 -10.88
C GLU A 7 10.98 7.14 -11.31
N VAL A 8 10.30 6.01 -11.24
CA VAL A 8 8.88 5.90 -11.56
C VAL A 8 8.10 5.53 -10.31
N HIS A 9 6.97 6.19 -10.10
CA HIS A 9 6.10 5.98 -8.96
C HIS A 9 4.65 6.24 -9.34
N TRP A 10 3.79 5.25 -9.13
CA TRP A 10 2.34 5.38 -9.28
C TRP A 10 1.67 4.82 -8.04
N SER A 11 0.74 5.57 -7.47
CA SER A 11 -0.03 5.09 -6.32
C SER A 11 -1.46 5.61 -6.34
N VAL A 12 -2.30 4.86 -5.65
CA VAL A 12 -3.68 5.20 -5.30
C VAL A 12 -3.83 5.08 -3.80
N ARG A 13 -4.68 5.92 -3.20
CA ARG A 13 -4.77 6.04 -1.75
C ARG A 13 -6.20 6.32 -1.32
N GLU A 14 -6.60 5.64 -0.25
CA GLU A 14 -7.88 5.84 0.45
C GLU A 14 -7.62 6.20 1.92
N GLU A 15 -8.54 6.93 2.54
CA GLU A 15 -8.33 7.49 3.89
C GLU A 15 -9.57 7.34 4.78
N GLY A 16 -9.32 7.06 6.05
CA GLY A 16 -10.33 6.86 7.08
C GLY A 16 -11.45 5.92 6.66
N SER A 17 -12.69 6.40 6.75
CA SER A 17 -13.87 5.58 6.47
C SER A 17 -13.98 5.13 5.01
N SER A 18 -13.31 5.78 4.05
CA SER A 18 -13.38 5.37 2.63
C SER A 18 -12.61 4.08 2.35
N ILE A 19 -11.70 3.68 3.25
CA ILE A 19 -10.95 2.42 3.14
C ILE A 19 -11.90 1.22 3.18
N GLN A 20 -12.98 1.29 3.97
CA GLN A 20 -13.90 0.15 4.13
C GLN A 20 -14.61 -0.17 2.81
N GLY A 21 -14.37 -1.37 2.27
CA GLY A 21 -15.00 -1.84 1.04
C GLY A 21 -14.44 -1.20 -0.23
N SER A 22 -13.30 -0.51 -0.15
CA SER A 22 -12.69 0.11 -1.33
C SER A 22 -12.08 -0.91 -2.28
N PHE A 23 -11.97 -0.48 -3.54
CA PHE A 23 -11.27 -1.19 -4.59
C PHE A 23 -10.18 -0.27 -5.16
N MET A 24 -8.96 -0.77 -5.25
CA MET A 24 -7.81 -0.06 -5.79
C MET A 24 -7.17 -0.91 -6.90
N SER A 25 -6.94 -0.30 -8.05
CA SER A 25 -6.22 -0.92 -9.17
C SER A 25 -4.92 -0.17 -9.39
N VAL A 26 -3.81 -0.89 -9.33
CA VAL A 26 -2.47 -0.37 -9.59
C VAL A 26 -1.98 -0.98 -10.89
N GLU A 27 -1.57 -0.11 -11.81
CA GLU A 27 -0.93 -0.48 -13.06
C GLU A 27 0.19 0.52 -13.33
N ASP A 28 1.40 0.00 -13.55
CA ASP A 28 2.55 0.74 -14.06
C ASP A 28 2.17 1.49 -15.36
N GLY A 29 2.55 2.77 -15.46
CA GLY A 29 2.19 3.60 -16.62
C GLY A 29 2.72 3.07 -17.96
N ASP A 30 3.84 2.33 -17.93
CA ASP A 30 4.43 1.70 -19.13
C ASP A 30 4.21 0.18 -19.13
N TYR A 31 3.17 -0.31 -18.44
CA TYR A 31 2.89 -1.74 -18.32
C TYR A 31 2.76 -2.45 -19.68
N SER A 32 2.19 -1.79 -20.70
CA SER A 32 2.09 -2.34 -22.06
C SER A 32 3.45 -2.61 -22.70
N ASP A 33 4.48 -1.88 -22.27
CA ASP A 33 5.78 -1.83 -22.90
C ASP A 33 6.79 -2.79 -22.21
N LEU A 34 6.39 -3.42 -21.09
CA LEU A 34 7.19 -4.44 -20.38
C LEU A 34 7.61 -5.63 -21.26
N THR A 35 6.90 -5.87 -22.37
CA THR A 35 7.21 -6.96 -23.31
C THR A 35 7.98 -6.50 -24.55
N LEU A 36 8.18 -5.18 -24.70
CA LEU A 36 8.79 -4.56 -25.88
C LEU A 36 10.30 -4.31 -25.75
N ASN A 37 10.88 -4.58 -24.57
CA ASN A 37 12.28 -4.32 -24.25
C ASN A 37 12.71 -2.86 -24.49
N THR A 38 11.81 -1.89 -24.25
CA THR A 38 12.09 -0.45 -24.39
C THR A 38 12.79 0.14 -23.17
N PHE A 39 12.75 -0.57 -22.04
CA PHE A 39 13.42 -0.18 -20.81
C PHE A 39 13.86 -1.41 -19.99
N THR A 40 14.65 -1.15 -18.95
CA THR A 40 14.95 -2.10 -17.88
C THR A 40 14.66 -1.47 -16.54
N ASP A 41 13.97 -2.21 -15.67
CA ASP A 41 13.73 -1.81 -14.30
C ASP A 41 14.77 -2.39 -13.35
N ILE A 42 15.17 -1.55 -12.40
CA ILE A 42 15.97 -1.89 -11.25
C ILE A 42 15.08 -1.84 -10.02
N ALA A 43 15.04 -2.96 -9.30
CA ALA A 43 14.23 -3.15 -8.10
C ALA A 43 12.74 -2.77 -8.26
N PRO A 44 12.03 -3.24 -9.30
CA PRO A 44 10.60 -2.98 -9.44
C PRO A 44 9.83 -3.61 -8.27
N MET A 45 8.95 -2.84 -7.66
CA MET A 45 8.23 -3.24 -6.46
C MET A 45 6.81 -2.66 -6.47
N GLY A 46 5.82 -3.54 -6.44
CA GLY A 46 4.48 -3.19 -5.98
C GLY A 46 4.46 -3.11 -4.46
N PHE A 47 3.59 -2.29 -3.89
CA PHE A 47 3.46 -2.19 -2.44
C PHE A 47 2.02 -1.91 -2.03
N ILE A 48 1.67 -2.36 -0.84
CA ILE A 48 0.45 -1.97 -0.11
C ILE A 48 0.91 -1.51 1.26
N ARG A 49 0.55 -0.29 1.63
CA ARG A 49 1.01 0.39 2.84
C ARG A 49 -0.18 0.90 3.62
N PHE A 50 -0.25 0.49 4.88
CA PHE A 50 -1.24 0.97 5.82
C PHE A 50 -0.55 1.83 6.87
N GLY A 51 -1.03 3.05 7.09
CA GLY A 51 -0.31 3.98 7.97
C GLY A 51 -1.11 5.16 8.47
N ILE A 52 -0.44 5.96 9.29
CA ILE A 52 -0.96 7.22 9.85
C ILE A 52 -0.23 8.38 9.16
N SER A 53 -0.97 9.36 8.68
CA SER A 53 -0.40 10.54 8.02
C SER A 53 0.55 11.32 8.95
N GLU A 54 1.80 11.54 8.52
CA GLU A 54 2.91 12.06 9.34
C GLU A 54 2.69 13.45 9.97
N LYS A 55 1.68 14.21 9.53
CA LYS A 55 1.42 15.59 9.98
C LYS A 55 0.23 15.72 10.93
N GLU A 56 -0.47 14.64 11.21
CA GLU A 56 -1.72 14.68 11.95
C GLU A 56 -1.55 13.97 13.29
N VAL A 57 -1.75 14.71 14.38
CA VAL A 57 -1.89 14.10 15.71
C VAL A 57 -3.25 13.40 15.73
N MET A 58 -3.27 12.08 15.94
CA MET A 58 -4.54 11.39 16.13
C MET A 58 -5.14 11.82 17.47
N ASP A 59 -6.37 12.34 17.41
CA ASP A 59 -7.11 12.80 18.60
C ASP A 59 -7.81 11.61 19.27
N PHE A 60 -7.03 10.64 19.72
CA PHE A 60 -7.52 9.52 20.51
C PHE A 60 -7.25 9.72 22.00
N SER A 61 -8.24 9.40 22.82
CA SER A 61 -8.09 9.36 24.28
C SER A 61 -7.57 8.02 24.80
N ALA A 62 -7.39 7.02 23.93
CA ALA A 62 -6.97 5.66 24.27
C ALA A 62 -6.03 5.09 23.21
N ASP A 63 -5.27 4.06 23.57
CA ASP A 63 -4.41 3.32 22.64
C ASP A 63 -5.26 2.46 21.69
N ILE A 64 -4.98 2.53 20.39
CA ILE A 64 -5.80 1.92 19.33
C ILE A 64 -4.95 1.00 18.47
N SER A 65 -5.47 -0.19 18.19
CA SER A 65 -4.99 -1.08 17.13
C SER A 65 -5.94 -0.98 15.94
N LEU A 66 -5.38 -0.78 14.75
CA LEU A 66 -6.12 -0.82 13.49
C LEU A 66 -5.58 -1.95 12.63
N THR A 67 -6.50 -2.74 12.07
CA THR A 67 -6.19 -3.81 11.14
C THR A 67 -7.05 -3.65 9.90
N VAL A 68 -6.42 -3.73 8.73
CA VAL A 68 -7.12 -3.79 7.45
C VAL A 68 -6.89 -5.16 6.82
N ASN A 69 -7.98 -5.82 6.43
CA ASN A 69 -7.97 -7.10 5.75
C ASN A 69 -8.44 -6.92 4.31
N PHE A 70 -7.73 -7.52 3.37
CA PHE A 70 -7.95 -7.30 1.96
C PHE A 70 -7.60 -8.51 1.10
N GLU A 71 -8.18 -8.57 -0.10
CA GLU A 71 -7.81 -9.51 -1.16
C GLU A 71 -6.90 -8.83 -2.18
N VAL A 72 -5.81 -9.49 -2.55
CA VAL A 72 -4.89 -9.07 -3.60
C VAL A 72 -5.05 -10.00 -4.81
N LYS A 73 -5.15 -9.42 -6.01
CA LYS A 73 -5.04 -10.15 -7.29
C LYS A 73 -3.83 -9.66 -8.05
N GLU A 74 -2.91 -10.57 -8.32
CA GLU A 74 -1.65 -10.26 -9.00
C GLU A 74 -1.72 -10.64 -10.47
N TYR A 75 -1.21 -9.77 -11.33
CA TYR A 75 -1.18 -9.97 -12.78
C TYR A 75 0.27 -10.12 -13.26
N ASN A 76 0.53 -11.07 -14.15
CA ASN A 76 1.82 -11.13 -14.86
C ASN A 76 1.90 -10.05 -15.95
N ASN A 77 3.03 -9.88 -16.63
CA ASN A 77 3.23 -8.84 -17.67
C ASN A 77 2.36 -9.00 -18.94
N LEU A 78 1.50 -10.03 -19.01
CA LEU A 78 0.56 -10.25 -20.10
C LEU A 78 -0.89 -9.89 -19.70
N GLY A 79 -1.09 -9.32 -18.51
CA GLY A 79 -2.41 -8.98 -17.99
C GLY A 79 -3.22 -10.20 -17.53
N VAL A 80 -2.57 -11.34 -17.27
CA VAL A 80 -3.24 -12.56 -16.79
C VAL A 80 -3.07 -12.66 -15.28
N ILE A 81 -4.17 -12.91 -14.57
CA ILE A 81 -4.15 -13.18 -13.13
C ILE A 81 -3.34 -14.45 -12.87
N VAL A 82 -2.31 -14.34 -12.04
CA VAL A 82 -1.43 -15.45 -11.65
C VAL A 82 -1.61 -15.86 -10.20
N ASN A 83 -2.13 -14.97 -9.36
CA ASN A 83 -2.28 -15.23 -7.93
C ASN A 83 -3.48 -14.45 -7.36
N THR A 84 -4.09 -15.01 -6.33
CA THR A 84 -5.13 -14.35 -5.53
C THR A 84 -5.05 -14.84 -4.10
N TYR A 85 -4.94 -13.93 -3.14
CA TYR A 85 -4.84 -14.27 -1.72
C TYR A 85 -5.40 -13.16 -0.84
N LEU A 86 -5.66 -13.52 0.41
CA LEU A 86 -6.01 -12.59 1.46
C LEU A 86 -4.76 -12.25 2.26
N ASP A 87 -4.65 -11.00 2.68
CA ASP A 87 -3.62 -10.54 3.60
C ASP A 87 -4.21 -9.48 4.56
N ASP A 88 -3.44 -9.12 5.58
CA ASP A 88 -3.77 -8.03 6.48
C ASP A 88 -2.54 -7.20 6.86
N LEU A 89 -2.79 -5.93 7.16
CA LEU A 89 -1.78 -5.01 7.69
C LEU A 89 -2.32 -4.40 8.98
N THR A 90 -1.44 -4.25 9.96
CA THR A 90 -1.80 -3.76 11.30
C THR A 90 -0.90 -2.63 11.76
N ILE A 91 -1.53 -1.54 12.20
CA ILE A 91 -0.86 -0.40 12.85
C ILE A 91 -1.38 -0.23 14.27
N GLU A 92 -0.54 0.30 15.15
CA GLU A 92 -0.87 0.54 16.55
C GLU A 92 -0.45 1.94 16.96
N TYR A 93 -1.39 2.67 17.56
CA TYR A 93 -1.17 3.99 18.10
C TYR A 93 -1.31 3.99 19.61
N TYR A 94 -0.34 4.61 20.27
CA TYR A 94 -0.28 4.71 21.72
C TYR A 94 -0.32 6.19 22.13
N THR A 95 -1.27 6.52 22.99
CA THR A 95 -1.50 7.86 23.57
C THR A 95 -0.53 8.18 24.70
N THR A 96 0.05 7.15 25.34
CA THR A 96 1.03 7.31 26.41
C THR A 96 2.22 6.36 26.26
N GLY A 97 3.43 6.88 26.47
CA GLY A 97 4.68 6.13 26.31
C GLY A 97 5.46 6.60 25.08
N GLY A 98 6.75 6.90 25.27
CA GLY A 98 7.60 7.50 24.26
C GLY A 98 7.75 6.67 22.97
N ALA A 99 8.51 7.26 22.03
CA ALA A 99 8.67 6.89 20.63
C ALA A 99 8.98 5.42 20.23
N PRO A 100 9.39 4.45 21.09
CA PRO A 100 9.61 3.09 20.57
C PRO A 100 8.38 2.16 20.56
N LYS A 101 7.16 2.61 20.89
CA LYS A 101 5.97 1.70 20.97
C LYS A 101 4.97 1.79 19.82
N SER A 102 4.98 2.84 19.01
CA SER A 102 3.96 3.02 17.96
C SER A 102 4.40 2.40 16.63
N VAL A 103 3.66 1.43 16.11
CA VAL A 103 3.79 0.97 14.72
C VAL A 103 2.87 1.87 13.89
N ASN A 104 3.41 2.98 13.41
CA ASN A 104 2.62 3.98 12.67
C ASN A 104 2.40 3.60 11.19
N MET A 105 3.05 2.52 10.74
CA MET A 105 3.01 2.05 9.37
C MET A 105 3.36 0.58 9.30
N ASP A 106 2.60 -0.15 8.48
CA ASP A 106 2.87 -1.53 8.09
C ASP A 106 2.77 -1.63 6.55
N GLU A 107 3.55 -2.53 5.94
CA GLU A 107 3.73 -2.57 4.49
C GLU A 107 3.92 -4.00 3.97
N LEU A 108 3.09 -4.38 3.01
CA LEU A 108 3.28 -5.57 2.19
C LEU A 108 4.03 -5.18 0.90
N ARG A 109 5.16 -5.83 0.66
CA ARG A 109 5.98 -5.63 -0.54
C ARG A 109 5.76 -6.75 -1.55
N LEU A 110 5.44 -6.37 -2.78
CA LEU A 110 5.11 -7.24 -3.90
C LEU A 110 6.24 -7.17 -4.93
N ALA A 111 7.23 -8.06 -4.78
CA ALA A 111 8.44 -8.03 -5.59
C ALA A 111 8.16 -8.25 -7.08
N ASN A 112 8.73 -7.39 -7.94
CA ASN A 112 8.59 -7.45 -9.40
C ASN A 112 7.14 -7.44 -9.91
N LEU A 113 6.22 -6.79 -9.19
CA LEU A 113 4.81 -6.75 -9.54
C LEU A 113 4.40 -5.37 -10.07
N HIS A 114 4.11 -5.30 -11.37
CA HIS A 114 3.76 -4.06 -12.08
C HIS A 114 2.26 -3.79 -12.14
N LYS A 115 1.43 -4.80 -11.85
CA LYS A 115 -0.01 -4.71 -11.91
C LYS A 115 -0.68 -5.59 -10.87
N PHE A 116 -1.56 -5.00 -10.08
CA PHE A 116 -2.37 -5.71 -9.11
C PHE A 116 -3.65 -4.96 -8.78
N GLU A 117 -4.63 -5.71 -8.30
CA GLU A 117 -5.86 -5.17 -7.74
C GLU A 117 -5.94 -5.51 -6.26
N LEU A 118 -6.53 -4.60 -5.50
CA LEU A 118 -6.70 -4.67 -4.07
C LEU A 118 -8.17 -4.42 -3.73
N THR A 119 -8.82 -5.37 -3.07
CA THR A 119 -10.21 -5.23 -2.59
C THR A 119 -10.23 -5.32 -1.07
N VAL A 120 -10.58 -4.22 -0.40
CA VAL A 120 -10.66 -4.20 1.07
C VAL A 120 -11.92 -4.92 1.53
N GLN A 121 -11.72 -5.95 2.36
CA GLN A 121 -12.83 -6.72 2.95
C GLN A 121 -13.34 -6.03 4.21
N SER A 122 -12.41 -5.62 5.08
CA SER A 122 -12.75 -4.94 6.33
C SER A 122 -11.60 -4.10 6.84
N ILE A 123 -11.95 -3.03 7.54
CA ILE A 123 -11.05 -2.29 8.42
C ILE A 123 -11.68 -2.23 9.82
N THR A 124 -10.90 -2.54 10.84
CA THR A 124 -11.34 -2.50 12.23
C THR A 124 -10.41 -1.63 13.04
N ALA A 125 -10.96 -0.79 13.92
CA ALA A 125 -10.23 -0.12 14.98
C ALA A 125 -10.74 -0.59 16.34
N THR A 126 -9.83 -0.94 17.22
CA THR A 126 -10.13 -1.47 18.54
C THR A 126 -9.24 -0.82 19.58
N GLU A 127 -9.82 -0.39 20.71
CA GLU A 127 -9.05 0.02 21.87
C GLU A 127 -8.26 -1.17 22.43
N ILE A 128 -6.94 -1.03 22.53
CA ILE A 128 -6.02 -2.14 22.87
C ILE A 128 -6.33 -2.73 24.26
N VAL A 129 -6.71 -1.87 25.23
CA VAL A 129 -6.92 -2.30 26.62
C VAL A 129 -8.33 -2.85 26.85
N SER A 130 -9.35 -2.16 26.34
CA SER A 130 -10.75 -2.50 26.62
C SER A 130 -11.32 -3.53 25.64
N GLY A 131 -10.72 -3.67 24.44
CA GLY A 131 -11.25 -4.45 23.34
C GLY A 131 -12.49 -3.82 22.68
N ASN A 132 -12.85 -2.58 23.04
CA ASN A 132 -14.00 -1.89 22.47
C ASN A 132 -13.71 -1.42 21.05
N SER A 133 -14.71 -1.49 20.19
CA SER A 133 -14.62 -0.90 18.86
C SER A 133 -14.48 0.62 18.95
N ALA A 134 -13.56 1.15 18.16
CA ALA A 134 -13.32 2.57 17.96
C ALA A 134 -13.67 2.97 16.51
N PRO A 135 -13.98 4.26 16.26
CA PRO A 135 -14.12 4.75 14.89
C PRO A 135 -12.78 4.74 14.15
N ILE A 136 -12.81 4.55 12.83
CA ILE A 136 -11.63 4.68 11.98
C ILE A 136 -11.25 6.17 11.84
N PRO A 137 -10.01 6.59 12.18
CA PRO A 137 -9.55 7.96 12.03
C PRO A 137 -9.46 8.39 10.58
N THR A 138 -9.69 9.67 10.32
CA THR A 138 -9.47 10.27 8.98
C THR A 138 -7.99 10.32 8.59
N GLN A 139 -7.08 10.28 9.57
CA GLN A 139 -5.64 10.34 9.37
C GLN A 139 -5.03 9.03 8.87
N VAL A 140 -5.76 7.93 9.07
CA VAL A 140 -5.34 6.59 8.67
C VAL A 140 -5.53 6.46 7.17
N TYR A 141 -4.52 5.92 6.50
CA TYR A 141 -4.53 5.74 5.06
C TYR A 141 -4.16 4.32 4.67
N LEU A 142 -4.70 3.88 3.55
CA LEU A 142 -4.25 2.70 2.81
C LEU A 142 -3.80 3.17 1.43
N GLU A 143 -2.53 2.95 1.12
CA GLU A 143 -1.90 3.30 -0.14
C GLU A 143 -1.46 2.03 -0.86
N ALA A 144 -1.79 1.90 -2.13
CA ALA A 144 -1.29 0.85 -3.00
C ALA A 144 -0.57 1.49 -4.17
N GLY A 145 0.59 0.96 -4.56
CA GLY A 145 1.35 1.53 -5.65
C GLY A 145 2.46 0.66 -6.19
N PHE A 146 3.21 1.24 -7.10
CA PHE A 146 4.39 0.68 -7.75
C PHE A 146 5.52 1.71 -7.74
N ASN A 147 6.75 1.24 -7.55
CA ASN A 147 7.94 2.03 -7.76
C ASN A 147 9.06 1.21 -8.43
N ALA A 148 9.87 1.88 -9.25
CA ALA A 148 11.09 1.33 -9.82
C ALA A 148 12.06 2.45 -10.20
N GLU A 149 13.34 2.11 -10.33
CA GLU A 149 14.28 2.91 -11.11
C GLU A 149 14.34 2.33 -12.53
N ARG A 150 14.01 3.14 -13.54
CA ARG A 150 13.81 2.70 -14.92
C ARG A 150 14.84 3.31 -15.85
N TYR A 151 15.52 2.47 -16.62
CA TYR A 151 16.48 2.86 -17.65
C TYR A 151 15.90 2.64 -19.04
N TYR A 152 15.62 3.72 -19.76
CA TYR A 152 15.12 3.66 -21.13
C TYR A 152 16.25 3.53 -22.13
N TYR A 153 16.09 2.64 -23.10
CA TYR A 153 17.00 2.53 -24.22
C TYR A 153 16.69 3.64 -25.23
N LEU A 154 17.69 4.50 -25.49
CA LEU A 154 17.63 5.45 -26.58
C LEU A 154 18.21 4.77 -27.83
N ASP A 155 17.41 4.74 -28.90
CA ASP A 155 17.83 4.34 -30.24
C ASP A 155 19.03 5.15 -30.76
#